data_AF-A0A945F8H1-F1
#
_entry.id   AF-A0A945F8H1-F1
#
_cell.length_a   1.000
_cell.length_b   1.000
_cell.length_c   1.000
_cell.angle_alpha   90.00
_cell.angle_beta   90.00
_cell.angle_gamma   90.00
#
_symmetry.space_group_name_H-M   'P 1'
#
loop_
_entity.id
_entity.type
_entity.pdbx_description
1 polymer ?
#
loop_
_entity_poly.entity_id
_entity_poly.type
_entity_poly.pdbx_seq_one_letter_code
_entity_poly.pdbx_strand_id
1 'polypeptide(L)'
;MKRRNFLKQSTLASSLFFVPNFVKAFEQVAKKSLGYKKLVIIQLSGGNDGLNTVIPYTNDLYYSNRPELSIKKNKLIKVTNELGFHTSLAPLKNLYDQGYLSIINNVGYPNPSRSHFRSSDIWQTASGA
;
A
#
# COMPACT_ATOMS: atom_id res chain seq x y z
N MET A 1 11.91 -6.21 -44.27
CA MET A 1 11.63 -5.63 -42.94
C MET A 1 12.45 -4.34 -42.79
N LYS A 2 11.88 -3.19 -42.36
CA LYS A 2 12.64 -1.92 -42.26
C LYS A 2 13.48 -1.88 -40.96
N ARG A 3 14.80 -1.63 -41.06
CA ARG A 3 15.75 -1.60 -39.91
C ARG A 3 15.31 -0.69 -38.77
N ARG A 4 14.72 0.45 -39.11
CA ARG A 4 14.13 1.41 -38.15
C ARG A 4 12.97 0.81 -37.36
N ASN A 5 12.15 -0.03 -37.98
CA ASN A 5 11.04 -0.69 -37.31
C ASN A 5 11.53 -1.82 -36.40
N PHE A 6 12.54 -2.57 -36.84
CA PHE A 6 13.19 -3.59 -36.03
C PHE A 6 13.81 -2.99 -34.75
N LEU A 7 14.62 -1.94 -34.89
CA LEU A 7 15.24 -1.28 -33.72
C LEU A 7 14.21 -0.72 -32.74
N LYS A 8 13.12 -0.12 -33.24
CA LYS A 8 12.02 0.39 -32.40
C LYS A 8 11.29 -0.74 -31.67
N GLN A 9 11.01 -1.85 -32.35
CA GLN A 9 10.30 -2.98 -31.75
C GLN A 9 11.17 -3.72 -30.74
N SER A 10 12.46 -3.92 -31.03
CA SER A 10 13.39 -4.58 -30.11
C SER A 10 13.63 -3.76 -28.84
N THR A 11 13.80 -2.44 -28.94
CA THR A 11 13.97 -1.57 -27.75
C THR A 11 12.73 -1.52 -26.87
N LEU A 12 11.52 -1.44 -27.47
CA LEU A 12 10.26 -1.54 -26.72
C LEU A 12 10.12 -2.89 -26.01
N ALA A 13 10.41 -4.01 -26.68
CA ALA A 13 10.32 -5.34 -26.08
C ALA A 13 11.26 -5.53 -24.88
N SER A 14 12.50 -5.05 -24.95
CA SER A 14 13.45 -5.14 -23.84
C SER A 14 13.04 -4.31 -22.63
N SER A 15 12.41 -3.14 -22.85
CA SER A 15 11.98 -2.25 -21.76
C SER A 15 10.85 -2.85 -20.90
N LEU A 16 10.02 -3.72 -21.47
CA LEU A 16 8.91 -4.38 -20.75
C LEU A 16 9.37 -5.29 -19.58
N PHE A 17 10.61 -5.78 -19.61
CA PHE A 17 11.18 -6.56 -18.51
C PHE A 17 11.63 -5.71 -17.32
N PHE A 18 11.85 -4.41 -17.52
CA PHE A 18 12.29 -3.47 -16.48
C PHE A 18 11.18 -2.57 -15.97
N VAL A 19 9.94 -2.76 -16.44
CA VAL A 19 8.78 -2.03 -15.95
C VAL A 19 8.50 -2.46 -14.50
N PRO A 20 8.55 -1.53 -13.52
CA PRO A 20 8.18 -1.85 -12.15
C PRO A 20 6.77 -2.45 -12.08
N ASN A 21 6.55 -3.43 -11.22
CA ASN A 21 5.27 -4.16 -11.14
C ASN A 21 4.05 -3.24 -10.95
N PHE A 22 4.21 -2.10 -10.27
CA PHE A 22 3.12 -1.12 -10.12
C PHE A 22 2.68 -0.48 -11.44
N VAL A 23 3.58 -0.35 -12.43
CA VAL A 23 3.25 0.21 -13.75
C VAL A 23 2.54 -0.84 -14.62
N LYS A 24 2.90 -2.12 -14.50
CA LYS A 24 2.19 -3.21 -15.18
C LYS A 24 0.70 -3.25 -14.81
N ALA A 25 0.34 -2.92 -13.57
CA ALA A 25 -1.05 -2.83 -13.14
C ALA A 25 -1.86 -1.79 -13.96
N PHE A 26 -1.22 -0.78 -14.54
CA PHE A 26 -1.88 0.24 -15.38
C PHE A 26 -1.99 -0.15 -16.86
N GLU A 27 -1.29 -1.17 -17.34
CA GLU A 27 -1.32 -1.60 -18.75
C GLU A 27 -2.73 -2.06 -19.16
N GLN A 28 -3.41 -2.80 -18.28
CA GLN A 28 -4.78 -3.25 -18.51
C GLN A 28 -5.82 -2.13 -18.34
N VAL A 29 -5.53 -1.12 -17.52
CA VAL A 29 -6.40 0.02 -17.25
C VAL A 29 -6.52 0.93 -18.47
N ALA A 30 -5.43 1.11 -19.23
CA ALA A 30 -5.39 1.99 -20.40
C ALA A 30 -6.21 1.48 -21.60
N LYS A 31 -6.42 0.16 -21.74
CA LYS A 31 -7.14 -0.44 -22.88
C LYS A 31 -8.65 -0.54 -22.72
N LYS A 32 -9.17 -0.42 -21.49
CA LYS A 32 -10.62 -0.49 -21.23
C LYS A 32 -11.17 0.93 -21.18
N SER A 33 -12.17 1.23 -22.03
CA SER A 33 -12.99 2.43 -21.87
C SER A 33 -13.50 2.48 -20.43
N LEU A 34 -12.97 3.42 -19.65
CA LEU A 34 -13.33 3.58 -18.24
C LEU A 34 -14.78 4.05 -18.21
N GLY A 35 -15.71 3.13 -17.98
CA GLY A 35 -17.05 3.49 -17.50
C GLY A 35 -16.94 4.31 -16.20
N TYR A 36 -18.08 4.73 -15.64
CA TYR A 36 -18.11 5.54 -14.42
C TYR A 36 -17.13 5.01 -13.35
N LYS A 37 -16.15 5.84 -12.98
CA LYS A 37 -15.18 5.51 -11.93
C LYS A 37 -15.92 5.52 -10.59
N LYS A 38 -16.09 4.34 -10.00
CA LYS A 38 -16.66 4.20 -8.65
C LYS A 38 -15.51 4.20 -7.65
N LEU A 39 -15.52 5.13 -6.71
CA LEU A 39 -14.63 5.12 -5.56
C LEU A 39 -15.39 4.56 -4.36
N VAL A 40 -14.85 3.52 -3.74
CA VAL A 40 -15.35 2.98 -2.48
C VAL A 40 -14.32 3.28 -1.42
N ILE A 41 -14.72 3.99 -0.37
CA ILE A 41 -13.89 4.30 0.79
C ILE A 41 -14.40 3.46 1.95
N ILE A 42 -13.52 2.64 2.54
CA ILE A 42 -13.81 1.83 3.72
C ILE A 42 -13.04 2.44 4.89
N GLN A 43 -13.75 3.07 5.82
CA GLN A 43 -13.18 3.51 7.09
C GLN A 43 -13.38 2.41 8.14
N LEU A 44 -12.29 1.95 8.73
CA LEU A 44 -12.37 1.05 9.89
C LEU A 44 -12.59 1.90 11.15
N SER A 45 -13.80 1.82 11.72
CA SER A 45 -14.11 2.47 12.99
C SER A 45 -13.61 1.61 14.16
N GLY A 46 -13.12 2.26 15.22
CA GLY A 46 -12.59 1.61 16.43
C GLY A 46 -11.08 1.73 16.58
N GLY A 47 -10.49 0.83 17.35
CA GLY A 47 -9.06 0.86 17.72
C GLY A 47 -8.18 -0.06 16.89
N ASN A 48 -8.25 0.03 15.55
CA ASN A 48 -7.33 -0.77 14.73
C ASN A 48 -5.87 -0.36 14.99
N ASP A 49 -5.05 -1.31 15.40
CA ASP A 49 -3.62 -1.10 15.58
C ASP A 49 -2.91 -1.16 14.21
N GLY A 50 -2.63 0.01 13.65
CA GLY A 50 -1.93 0.13 12.37
C GLY A 50 -0.57 -0.56 12.35
N LEU A 51 0.17 -0.55 13.47
CA LEU A 51 1.49 -1.17 13.57
C LEU A 51 1.42 -2.70 13.68
N ASN A 52 0.28 -3.27 14.07
CA ASN A 52 0.04 -4.71 13.99
C ASN A 52 -0.69 -5.12 12.71
N THR A 53 -1.26 -4.18 11.97
CA THR A 53 -1.85 -4.39 10.63
C THR A 53 -0.74 -4.47 9.57
N VAL A 54 0.13 -3.45 9.53
CA VAL A 54 1.33 -3.38 8.68
C VAL A 54 2.54 -3.22 9.59
N ILE A 55 3.23 -4.33 9.81
CA ILE A 55 4.24 -4.53 10.86
C ILE A 55 5.63 -4.14 10.33
N PRO A 56 6.30 -3.14 10.92
CA PRO A 56 7.68 -2.80 10.59
C PRO A 56 8.65 -3.78 11.28
N TYR A 57 8.66 -5.04 10.83
CA TYR A 57 9.29 -6.16 11.54
C TYR A 57 10.82 -6.13 11.62
N THR A 58 11.46 -5.21 10.90
CA THR A 58 12.91 -4.96 11.01
C THR A 58 13.24 -3.81 11.97
N ASN A 59 12.25 -3.07 12.47
CA ASN A 59 12.46 -1.94 13.35
C ASN A 59 12.47 -2.38 14.82
N ASP A 60 13.62 -2.27 15.47
CA ASP A 60 13.78 -2.66 16.88
C ASP A 60 12.97 -1.79 17.84
N LEU A 61 12.70 -0.52 17.49
CA LEU A 61 11.85 0.37 18.30
C LEU A 61 10.41 -0.13 18.39
N TYR A 62 9.92 -0.83 17.36
CA TYR A 62 8.59 -1.44 17.40
C TYR A 62 8.53 -2.53 18.47
N TYR A 63 9.59 -3.33 18.62
CA TYR A 63 9.65 -4.38 19.64
C TYR A 63 9.92 -3.82 21.04
N SER A 64 10.86 -2.87 21.18
CA SER A 64 11.21 -2.28 22.47
C SER A 64 10.06 -1.49 23.09
N ASN A 65 9.31 -0.75 22.27
CA ASN A 65 8.20 0.08 22.73
C ASN A 65 6.87 -0.68 22.84
N ARG A 66 6.83 -1.95 22.41
CA ARG A 66 5.61 -2.79 22.41
C ARG A 66 5.90 -4.21 22.90
N PRO A 67 6.47 -4.40 24.10
CA PRO A 67 6.90 -5.72 24.57
C PRO A 67 5.75 -6.74 24.62
N GLU A 68 4.54 -6.29 24.96
CA GLU A 68 3.36 -7.16 25.05
C GLU A 68 2.56 -7.28 23.75
N LEU A 69 2.61 -6.25 22.89
CA LEU A 69 1.76 -6.14 21.70
C LEU A 69 2.47 -6.53 20.41
N SER A 70 3.80 -6.55 20.39
CA SER A 70 4.56 -6.76 19.16
C SER A 70 4.38 -8.16 18.57
N ILE A 71 4.28 -8.22 17.24
CA ILE A 71 4.14 -9.48 16.50
C ILE A 71 5.53 -9.99 16.14
N LYS A 72 5.81 -11.23 16.55
CA LYS A 72 7.08 -11.91 16.27
C LYS A 72 7.33 -12.03 14.77
N LYS A 73 8.60 -11.90 14.35
CA LYS A 73 9.01 -11.94 12.93
C LYS A 73 8.59 -13.22 12.18
N ASN A 74 8.32 -14.32 12.89
CA ASN A 74 7.84 -15.59 12.34
C ASN A 74 6.31 -15.76 12.38
N LYS A 75 5.55 -14.78 12.91
CA LYS A 75 4.08 -14.78 13.01
C LYS A 75 3.45 -13.69 12.14
N LEU A 76 4.06 -13.40 10.99
CA LEU A 76 3.59 -12.41 10.03
C LEU A 76 3.81 -12.90 8.59
N ILE A 77 3.17 -12.22 7.65
CA ILE A 77 3.33 -12.48 6.21
C ILE A 77 4.25 -11.38 5.66
N LYS A 78 5.45 -11.73 5.21
CA LYS A 78 6.38 -10.71 4.66
C LYS A 78 5.80 -10.09 3.39
N VAL A 79 5.82 -8.76 3.33
CA VAL A 79 5.34 -7.96 2.19
C VAL A 79 6.52 -7.32 1.47
N THR A 80 7.45 -6.75 2.24
CA THR A 80 8.72 -6.22 1.75
C THR A 80 9.86 -6.72 2.66
N ASN A 81 11.07 -6.23 2.40
CA ASN A 81 12.23 -6.47 3.26
C ASN A 81 12.09 -5.83 4.66
N GLU A 82 11.13 -4.91 4.85
CA GLU A 82 10.96 -4.14 6.08
C GLU A 82 9.55 -4.24 6.67
N LEU A 83 8.55 -4.51 5.83
CA LEU A 83 7.13 -4.55 6.21
C LEU A 83 6.54 -5.96 6.09
N GLY A 84 5.70 -6.30 7.04
CA GLY A 84 4.91 -7.53 7.08
C GLY A 84 3.44 -7.23 7.30
N PHE A 85 2.57 -8.12 6.84
CA PHE A 85 1.15 -8.11 7.14
C PHE A 85 0.83 -8.98 8.35
N HIS A 86 -0.20 -8.58 9.10
CA HIS A 86 -0.91 -9.49 9.99
C HIS A 86 -1.38 -10.74 9.23
N THR A 87 -1.39 -11.91 9.88
CA THR A 87 -1.82 -13.18 9.26
C THR A 87 -3.25 -13.11 8.71
N SER A 88 -4.14 -12.38 9.39
CA SER A 88 -5.52 -12.12 8.92
C SER A 88 -5.61 -11.40 7.58
N LEU A 89 -4.54 -10.73 7.14
CA LEU A 89 -4.48 -10.06 5.84
C LEU A 89 -3.90 -10.96 4.73
N ALA A 90 -3.77 -12.27 4.96
CA ALA A 90 -3.35 -13.23 3.94
C ALA A 90 -4.08 -13.05 2.59
N PRO A 91 -5.41 -12.81 2.54
CA PRO A 91 -6.11 -12.58 1.28
C PRO A 91 -5.61 -11.37 0.48
N LEU A 92 -5.07 -10.35 1.17
CA LEU A 92 -4.56 -9.12 0.53
C LEU A 92 -3.16 -9.28 -0.03
N LYS A 93 -2.39 -10.28 0.41
CA LYS A 93 -1.01 -10.50 -0.06
C LYS A 93 -0.95 -10.72 -1.57
N ASN A 94 -1.88 -11.51 -2.11
CA ASN A 94 -1.93 -11.77 -3.55
C ASN A 94 -2.22 -10.49 -4.35
N LEU A 95 -3.09 -9.61 -3.85
CA LEU A 95 -3.36 -8.32 -4.49
C LEU A 95 -2.13 -7.42 -4.48
N TYR A 96 -1.36 -7.43 -3.39
CA TYR A 96 -0.10 -6.69 -3.30
C TYR A 96 0.93 -7.22 -4.31
N ASP A 97 1.13 -8.54 -4.37
CA ASP A 97 2.10 -9.17 -5.27
C ASP A 97 1.80 -8.91 -6.75
N GLN A 98 0.51 -8.82 -7.09
CA GLN A 98 0.03 -8.51 -8.43
C GLN A 98 0.09 -7.01 -8.76
N GLY A 99 0.42 -6.15 -7.79
CA GLY A 99 0.47 -4.69 -7.96
C GLY A 99 -0.90 -3.99 -7.90
N TYR A 100 -1.96 -4.68 -7.47
CA TYR A 100 -3.30 -4.12 -7.32
C TYR A 100 -3.53 -3.45 -5.95
N LEU A 101 -2.67 -3.70 -4.96
CA LEU A 101 -2.71 -3.08 -3.64
C LEU A 101 -1.44 -2.28 -3.37
N SER A 102 -1.60 -1.07 -2.87
CA SER A 102 -0.52 -0.23 -2.35
C SER A 102 -0.78 0.14 -0.90
N ILE A 103 0.30 0.37 -0.15
CA ILE A 103 0.26 0.76 1.27
C ILE A 103 0.90 2.14 1.38
N ILE A 104 0.21 3.07 2.03
CA ILE A 104 0.71 4.41 2.32
C ILE A 104 0.72 4.57 3.84
N ASN A 105 1.91 4.57 4.42
CA ASN A 105 2.12 4.74 5.86
C ASN A 105 2.37 6.22 6.20
N ASN A 106 2.30 6.55 7.50
CA ASN A 106 2.59 7.89 8.02
C ASN A 106 1.71 9.00 7.41
N VAL A 107 0.44 8.68 7.16
CA VAL A 107 -0.56 9.62 6.64
C VAL A 107 -1.23 10.34 7.82
N GLY A 108 -1.13 11.66 7.85
CA GLY A 108 -1.49 12.47 9.01
C GLY A 108 -1.56 13.96 8.66
N TYR A 109 -2.04 14.77 9.61
CA TYR A 109 -1.92 16.23 9.58
C TYR A 109 -0.95 16.70 10.68
N PRO A 110 -0.27 17.86 10.51
CA PRO A 110 0.65 18.39 11.51
C PRO A 110 -0.05 18.62 12.85
N ASN A 111 0.65 18.40 13.96
CA ASN A 111 0.14 18.63 15.33
C ASN A 111 -1.22 17.94 15.59
N PRO A 112 -1.29 16.59 15.53
CA PRO A 112 -2.55 15.87 15.61
C PRO A 112 -3.34 16.17 16.89
N SER A 113 -4.63 16.44 16.75
CA SER A 113 -5.54 16.61 17.89
C SER A 113 -5.60 15.30 18.70
N ARG A 114 -5.47 15.43 20.02
CA ARG A 114 -5.65 14.30 20.96
C ARG A 114 -7.13 13.99 21.24
N SER A 115 -8.06 14.86 20.82
CA SER A 115 -9.49 14.58 20.89
C SER A 115 -9.92 13.69 19.73
N HIS A 116 -10.51 12.54 20.06
CA HIS A 116 -11.04 11.60 19.08
C HIS A 116 -12.12 12.24 18.21
N PHE A 117 -13.02 13.04 18.80
CA PHE A 117 -14.09 13.72 18.07
C PHE A 117 -13.53 14.76 17.10
N ARG A 118 -12.60 15.61 17.57
CA ARG A 118 -12.04 16.66 16.73
C ARG A 118 -11.18 16.11 15.60
N SER A 119 -10.39 15.07 15.87
CA SER A 119 -9.54 14.44 14.85
C SER A 119 -10.38 13.80 13.74
N SER A 120 -11.46 13.10 14.10
CA SER A 120 -12.40 12.53 13.12
C SER A 120 -13.07 13.61 12.27
N ASP A 121 -13.51 14.70 12.89
CA ASP A 121 -14.12 15.83 12.18
C ASP A 121 -13.16 16.46 11.17
N ILE A 122 -11.89 16.71 11.53
CA ILE A 122 -10.84 17.18 10.61
C ILE A 122 -10.70 16.24 9.40
N TRP A 123 -10.57 14.93 9.64
CA TRP A 123 -10.41 13.94 8.56
C TRP A 123 -11.62 13.86 7.63
N GLN A 124 -12.84 13.99 8.17
CA GLN A 124 -14.08 13.86 7.40
C GLN A 124 -14.44 15.13 6.64
N THR A 125 -14.15 16.31 7.20
CA THR A 125 -14.55 17.61 6.64
C THR A 125 -13.41 18.36 5.96
N ALA A 126 -12.16 17.91 6.14
CA ALA A 126 -10.95 18.65 5.78
C ALA A 126 -10.89 20.06 6.42
N SER A 127 -11.52 20.24 7.59
CA SER A 127 -11.41 21.48 8.35
C SER A 127 -9.99 21.69 8.89
N GLY A 128 -9.63 22.94 9.19
CA GLY A 128 -8.28 23.27 9.63
C GLY A 128 -7.89 22.51 10.90
N ALA A 129 -6.67 21.97 10.95
CA ALA A 129 -6.13 21.30 12.13
C ALA A 129 -5.78 22.30 13.23
#